data_AF-A0A2A5SDD1-F1
#
_entry.id   AF-A0A2A5SDD1-F1
#
_cell.length_a   1.000
_cell.length_b   1.000
_cell.length_c   1.000
_cell.angle_alpha   90.00
_cell.angle_beta   90.00
_cell.angle_gamma   90.00
#
_symmetry.space_group_name_H-M   'P 1'
#
loop_
_entity.id
_entity.type
_entity.pdbx_description
1 polymer ?
#
loop_
_entity_poly.entity_id
_entity_poly.type
_entity_poly.pdbx_seq_one_letter_code
_entity_poly.pdbx_strand_id
1 'polypeptide(L)'
;MNILPKDFKIGARTVKTVIAASLAIIIANLFHLQYATAAGVIAILSVGNTKKSTFKSGKNRLLNFLAAMVLSVILFSILGHSVWVFGVFLLIFIPYSAACGMSEGIAPNAVLVTHLLIAPQITPQLLFNEFLLNFIAISLAFIVNIKMPNFQAELSEREKRVEHHFRDLFKRLSFIMAKQTEQVHFLHKVEDLELYISDSLVLARTHMDNRFGDGAGASYDYFAMRATQVEIFREITEILLQIEVTVQKEQLTALAQLFKAIGKNYAKENDGQALMQQVEETLDTYRASDLPKTREEFEARARLFQILQLIQTFVQIKRDYMHLSQERQQK
;
A
#
# COMPACT_ATOMS: atom_id res chain seq x y z
N MET A 1 13.10 -24.73 30.54
CA MET A 1 13.17 -23.34 30.03
C MET A 1 12.67 -23.40 28.59
N ASN A 2 11.43 -22.98 28.32
CA ASN A 2 10.93 -22.94 26.94
C ASN A 2 11.53 -21.73 26.26
N ILE A 3 12.54 -21.96 25.43
CA ILE A 3 13.29 -20.94 24.69
C ILE A 3 12.42 -20.28 23.59
N LEU A 4 11.27 -20.90 23.26
CA LEU A 4 10.36 -20.43 22.22
C LEU A 4 8.97 -20.04 22.78
N PRO A 5 8.38 -18.92 22.32
CA PRO A 5 7.03 -18.52 22.70
C PRO A 5 5.99 -19.53 22.18
N LYS A 6 4.86 -19.65 22.90
CA LYS A 6 3.84 -20.70 22.70
C LYS A 6 3.21 -20.75 21.29
N ASP A 7 3.32 -19.69 20.49
CA ASP A 7 2.78 -19.60 19.13
C ASP A 7 3.86 -19.43 18.04
N PHE A 8 5.11 -19.82 18.31
CA PHE A 8 6.17 -19.71 17.31
C PHE A 8 5.92 -20.64 16.12
N LYS A 9 5.54 -20.07 14.97
CA LYS A 9 5.41 -20.77 13.70
C LYS A 9 6.50 -20.32 12.74
N ILE A 10 7.16 -21.28 12.10
CA ILE A 10 8.13 -20.99 11.03
C ILE A 10 7.36 -20.43 9.84
N GLY A 11 7.54 -19.13 9.57
CA GLY A 11 6.90 -18.46 8.45
C GLY A 11 7.45 -18.93 7.09
N ALA A 12 6.63 -18.83 6.05
CA ALA A 12 7.03 -19.18 4.68
C ALA A 12 8.28 -18.43 4.20
N ARG A 13 8.50 -17.19 4.69
CA ARG A 13 9.71 -16.41 4.41
C ARG A 13 10.96 -17.09 4.95
N THR A 14 10.94 -17.58 6.19
CA THR A 14 12.07 -18.27 6.80
C THR A 14 12.46 -19.50 5.99
N VAL A 15 11.47 -20.30 5.58
CA VAL A 15 11.71 -21.49 4.75
C VAL A 15 12.33 -21.11 3.40
N LYS A 16 11.79 -20.10 2.71
CA LYS A 16 12.36 -19.61 1.43
C LYS A 16 13.78 -19.10 1.58
N THR A 17 14.07 -18.42 2.68
CA THR A 17 15.39 -17.86 2.98
C THR A 17 16.42 -18.97 3.18
N VAL A 18 16.07 -20.00 3.95
CA VAL A 18 16.92 -21.20 4.13
C VAL A 18 17.16 -21.90 2.79
N ILE A 19 16.11 -22.10 1.98
CA ILE A 19 16.25 -22.73 0.66
C ILE A 19 17.17 -21.92 -0.25
N ALA A 20 16.98 -20.60 -0.36
CA ALA A 20 17.81 -19.75 -1.20
C ALA A 20 19.28 -19.75 -0.75
N ALA A 21 19.53 -19.65 0.56
CA ALA A 21 20.87 -19.66 1.11
C ALA A 21 21.61 -20.98 0.88
N SER A 22 20.96 -22.10 1.21
CA SER A 22 21.55 -23.43 1.03
C SER A 22 21.82 -23.73 -0.44
N LEU A 23 20.86 -23.43 -1.33
CA LEU A 23 21.06 -23.62 -2.77
C LEU A 23 22.16 -22.71 -3.33
N ALA A 24 22.30 -21.47 -2.83
CA ALA A 24 23.34 -20.56 -3.29
C ALA A 24 24.74 -21.10 -2.98
N ILE A 25 24.93 -21.64 -1.77
CA ILE A 25 26.19 -22.28 -1.37
C ILE A 25 26.46 -23.52 -2.22
N ILE A 26 25.46 -24.40 -2.38
CA ILE A 26 25.60 -25.63 -3.17
C ILE A 26 25.99 -25.30 -4.62
N ILE A 27 25.28 -24.36 -5.25
CA ILE A 27 25.54 -23.96 -6.63
C ILE A 27 26.91 -23.30 -6.76
N ALA A 28 27.29 -22.40 -5.85
CA ALA A 28 28.61 -21.79 -5.86
C ALA A 28 29.74 -22.83 -5.74
N ASN A 29 29.57 -23.85 -4.88
CA ASN A 29 30.52 -24.96 -4.78
C ASN A 29 30.58 -25.81 -6.06
N LEU A 30 29.44 -26.05 -6.73
CA LEU A 30 29.41 -26.78 -8.02
C LEU A 30 30.15 -26.04 -9.13
N PHE A 31 30.14 -24.70 -9.10
CA PHE A 31 30.93 -23.86 -10.01
C PHE A 31 32.39 -23.66 -9.53
N HIS A 32 32.81 -24.31 -8.45
CA HIS A 32 34.14 -24.16 -7.85
C HIS A 32 34.50 -22.71 -7.49
N LEU A 33 33.51 -21.91 -7.09
CA LEU A 33 33.74 -20.53 -6.68
C LEU A 33 34.43 -20.45 -5.32
N GLN A 34 35.34 -19.51 -5.18
CA GLN A 34 35.95 -19.17 -3.89
C GLN A 34 34.92 -18.48 -3.00
N TYR A 35 35.01 -18.70 -1.69
CA TYR A 35 34.12 -18.08 -0.70
C TYR A 35 32.63 -18.40 -0.91
N ALA A 36 32.29 -19.62 -1.32
CA ALA A 36 30.91 -20.05 -1.59
C ALA A 36 29.91 -19.78 -0.45
N THR A 37 30.36 -19.78 0.81
CA THR A 37 29.52 -19.43 1.97
C THR A 37 28.99 -17.99 1.92
N ALA A 38 29.73 -17.07 1.30
CA ALA A 38 29.29 -15.69 1.10
C ALA A 38 28.05 -15.61 0.20
N ALA A 39 27.93 -16.47 -0.82
CA ALA A 39 26.72 -16.54 -1.64
C ALA A 39 25.48 -16.88 -0.78
N GLY A 40 25.63 -17.73 0.24
CA GLY A 40 24.57 -18.01 1.21
C GLY A 40 24.16 -16.79 2.02
N VAL A 41 25.12 -16.06 2.58
CA VAL A 41 24.86 -14.83 3.36
C VAL A 41 24.19 -13.76 2.48
N ILE A 42 24.69 -13.57 1.26
CA ILE A 42 24.12 -12.61 0.30
C ILE A 42 22.70 -13.03 -0.07
N ALA A 43 22.42 -14.32 -0.24
CA ALA A 43 21.08 -14.82 -0.53
C ALA A 43 20.12 -14.55 0.64
N ILE A 44 20.53 -14.79 1.89
CA ILE A 44 19.75 -14.45 3.09
C ILE A 44 19.36 -12.98 3.07
N LEU A 45 20.33 -12.11 2.84
CA LEU A 45 20.11 -10.67 2.79
C LEU A 45 19.22 -10.26 1.60
N SER A 46 19.15 -11.07 0.54
CA SER A 46 18.45 -10.76 -0.73
C SER A 46 16.99 -11.21 -0.77
N VAL A 47 16.55 -12.09 0.12
CA VAL A 47 15.15 -12.53 0.15
C VAL A 47 14.24 -11.43 0.71
N GLY A 48 13.52 -10.77 -0.21
CA GLY A 48 12.60 -9.67 0.08
C GLY A 48 11.18 -10.12 0.46
N ASN A 49 10.33 -9.16 0.83
CA ASN A 49 8.95 -9.40 1.29
C ASN A 49 7.92 -9.50 0.16
N THR A 50 8.18 -8.89 -0.99
CA THR A 50 7.29 -8.88 -2.16
C THR A 50 8.08 -9.13 -3.43
N LYS A 51 7.42 -9.56 -4.50
CA LYS A 51 8.11 -9.79 -5.80
C LYS A 51 8.75 -8.51 -6.32
N LYS A 52 8.02 -7.40 -6.27
CA LYS A 52 8.49 -6.09 -6.73
C LYS A 52 9.66 -5.58 -5.89
N SER A 53 9.60 -5.74 -4.57
CA SER A 53 10.71 -5.39 -3.67
C SER A 53 11.96 -6.22 -3.98
N THR A 54 11.83 -7.54 -4.18
CA THR A 54 12.97 -8.41 -4.52
C THR A 54 13.58 -8.06 -5.86
N PHE A 55 12.78 -7.76 -6.88
CA PHE A 55 13.30 -7.33 -8.17
C PHE A 55 14.03 -5.99 -8.07
N LYS A 56 13.42 -4.98 -7.42
CA LYS A 56 14.03 -3.67 -7.21
C LYS A 56 15.34 -3.80 -6.42
N SER A 57 15.34 -4.59 -5.34
CA SER A 57 16.51 -4.84 -4.51
C SER A 57 17.62 -5.55 -5.31
N GLY A 58 17.28 -6.59 -6.08
CA GLY A 58 18.23 -7.28 -6.95
C GLY A 58 18.91 -6.36 -7.97
N LYS A 59 18.13 -5.51 -8.65
CA LYS A 59 18.68 -4.48 -9.56
C LYS A 59 19.61 -3.52 -8.84
N ASN A 60 19.17 -2.97 -7.72
CA ASN A 60 19.96 -2.02 -6.94
C ASN A 60 21.25 -2.66 -6.42
N ARG A 61 21.21 -3.92 -5.98
CA ARG A 61 22.39 -4.68 -5.54
C ARG A 61 23.39 -4.89 -6.66
N LEU A 62 22.94 -5.20 -7.87
CA LEU A 62 23.84 -5.39 -9.01
C LEU A 62 24.54 -4.08 -9.39
N LEU A 63 23.81 -2.96 -9.44
CA LEU A 63 24.41 -1.64 -9.69
C LEU A 63 25.39 -1.23 -8.58
N ASN A 64 25.00 -1.46 -7.33
CA ASN A 64 25.82 -1.11 -6.17
C ASN A 64 27.07 -2.01 -6.08
N PHE A 65 26.96 -3.28 -6.51
CA PHE A 65 28.09 -4.20 -6.64
C PHE A 65 29.12 -3.67 -7.63
N LEU A 66 28.69 -3.23 -8.81
CA LEU A 66 29.60 -2.66 -9.81
C LEU A 66 30.34 -1.44 -9.25
N ALA A 67 29.62 -0.54 -8.58
CA ALA A 67 30.23 0.61 -7.93
C ALA A 67 31.22 0.21 -6.81
N ALA A 68 30.86 -0.77 -5.98
CA ALA A 68 31.72 -1.30 -4.93
C ALA A 68 33.02 -1.89 -5.49
N MET A 69 32.93 -2.70 -6.55
CA MET A 69 34.08 -3.32 -7.19
C MET A 69 35.01 -2.29 -7.81
N VAL A 70 34.47 -1.32 -8.57
CA VAL A 70 35.27 -0.23 -9.16
C VAL A 70 36.00 0.57 -8.09
N LEU A 71 35.28 1.00 -7.04
CA LEU A 71 35.86 1.77 -5.95
C LEU A 71 36.93 0.96 -5.20
N SER A 72 36.69 -0.32 -4.94
CA SER A 72 37.64 -1.20 -4.26
C SER A 72 38.91 -1.42 -5.07
N VAL A 73 38.79 -1.64 -6.38
CA VAL A 73 39.93 -1.76 -7.29
C VAL A 73 40.79 -0.49 -7.24
N ILE A 74 40.17 0.69 -7.31
CA ILE A 74 40.89 1.97 -7.26
C ILE A 74 41.62 2.13 -5.92
N LEU A 75 40.92 1.97 -4.81
CA LEU A 75 41.49 2.21 -3.48
C LEU A 75 42.60 1.22 -3.12
N PHE A 76 42.36 -0.08 -3.33
CA PHE A 76 43.37 -1.10 -3.00
C PHE A 76 44.57 -1.08 -3.95
N SER A 77 44.41 -0.65 -5.21
CA SER A 77 45.55 -0.48 -6.12
C SER A 77 46.45 0.70 -5.73
N ILE A 78 45.89 1.78 -5.17
CA ILE A 78 46.63 2.99 -4.82
C ILE A 78 47.22 2.91 -3.40
N LEU A 79 46.43 2.41 -2.44
CA LEU A 79 46.73 2.48 -1.01
C LEU A 79 47.11 1.12 -0.40
N GLY A 80 47.04 0.04 -1.19
CA GLY A 80 47.34 -1.32 -0.76
C GLY A 80 46.21 -2.00 0.03
N HIS A 81 46.46 -3.25 0.41
CA HIS A 81 45.50 -4.13 1.09
C HIS A 81 45.62 -4.00 2.61
N SER A 82 44.85 -3.11 3.24
CA SER A 82 44.79 -2.99 4.70
C SER A 82 43.39 -2.66 5.21
N VAL A 83 43.13 -3.01 6.47
CA VAL A 83 41.84 -2.72 7.13
C VAL A 83 41.52 -1.23 7.14
N TRP A 84 42.54 -0.36 7.21
CA TRP A 84 42.36 1.09 7.13
C TRP A 84 41.82 1.54 5.76
N VAL A 85 42.33 0.95 4.67
CA VAL A 85 41.84 1.24 3.31
C VAL A 85 40.40 0.73 3.13
N PHE A 86 40.06 -0.41 3.73
CA PHE A 86 38.67 -0.88 3.80
C PHE A 86 37.76 0.10 4.58
N GLY A 87 38.26 0.70 5.67
CA GLY A 87 37.55 1.77 6.38
C GLY A 87 37.29 3.00 5.51
N VAL A 88 38.29 3.43 4.71
CA VAL A 88 38.14 4.51 3.72
C VAL A 88 37.12 4.13 2.64
N PHE A 89 37.16 2.89 2.15
CA PHE A 89 36.16 2.36 1.24
C PHE A 89 34.76 2.51 1.81
N LEU A 90 34.51 2.07 3.05
CA LEU A 90 33.19 2.18 3.69
C LEU A 90 32.76 3.65 3.85
N LEU A 91 33.68 4.54 4.25
CA LEU A 91 33.41 5.96 4.42
C LEU A 91 32.92 6.62 3.13
N ILE A 92 33.40 6.18 1.97
CA ILE A 92 32.99 6.68 0.65
C ILE A 92 31.75 5.94 0.14
N PHE A 93 31.74 4.61 0.26
CA PHE A 93 30.75 3.73 -0.36
C PHE A 93 29.37 3.83 0.31
N ILE A 94 29.32 3.93 1.64
CA ILE A 94 28.07 4.03 2.39
C ILE A 94 27.26 5.28 1.99
N PRO A 95 27.82 6.52 2.06
CA PRO A 95 27.07 7.71 1.68
C PRO A 95 26.72 7.71 0.18
N TYR A 96 27.62 7.23 -0.69
CA TYR A 96 27.31 7.06 -2.12
C TYR A 96 26.09 6.15 -2.32
N SER A 97 26.11 4.96 -1.74
CA SER A 97 25.04 3.99 -1.84
C SER A 97 23.73 4.52 -1.25
N ALA A 98 23.79 5.28 -0.15
CA ALA A 98 22.62 5.89 0.47
C ALA A 98 22.02 7.00 -0.41
N ALA A 99 22.86 7.88 -0.96
CA ALA A 99 22.45 8.96 -1.85
C ALA A 99 21.78 8.43 -3.14
N CYS A 100 22.23 7.28 -3.65
CA CYS A 100 21.61 6.61 -4.80
C CYS A 100 20.36 5.78 -4.45
N GLY A 101 19.93 5.73 -3.18
CA GLY A 101 18.79 4.92 -2.74
C GLY A 101 19.03 3.41 -2.83
N MET A 102 20.28 2.97 -2.69
CA MET A 102 20.73 1.57 -2.83
C MET A 102 21.25 0.97 -1.51
N SER A 103 20.88 1.53 -0.37
CA SER A 103 21.41 1.16 0.97
C SER A 103 21.31 -0.33 1.31
N GLU A 104 20.31 -1.04 0.77
CA GLU A 104 20.16 -2.49 0.94
C GLU A 104 21.34 -3.30 0.37
N GLY A 105 22.12 -2.72 -0.54
CA GLY A 105 23.31 -3.34 -1.12
C GLY A 105 24.59 -3.12 -0.32
N ILE A 106 24.57 -2.28 0.73
CA ILE A 106 25.80 -1.93 1.48
C ILE A 106 26.41 -3.16 2.13
N ALA A 107 25.64 -3.85 2.99
CA ALA A 107 26.12 -5.01 3.74
C ALA A 107 26.60 -6.17 2.85
N PRO A 108 25.83 -6.65 1.85
CA PRO A 108 26.31 -7.75 1.01
C PRO A 108 27.53 -7.37 0.16
N ASN A 109 27.64 -6.12 -0.31
CA ASN A 109 28.82 -5.69 -1.06
C ASN A 109 30.04 -5.51 -0.16
N ALA A 110 29.86 -5.06 1.09
CA ALA A 110 30.95 -5.02 2.05
C ALA A 110 31.54 -6.41 2.30
N VAL A 111 30.71 -7.46 2.39
CA VAL A 111 31.17 -8.86 2.48
C VAL A 111 32.04 -9.23 1.27
N LEU A 112 31.58 -8.98 0.04
CA LEU A 112 32.35 -9.29 -1.17
C LEU A 112 33.70 -8.51 -1.20
N VAL A 113 33.70 -7.26 -0.77
CA VAL A 113 34.92 -6.45 -0.70
C VAL A 113 35.90 -6.96 0.36
N THR A 114 35.43 -7.65 1.42
CA THR A 114 36.36 -8.32 2.34
C THR A 114 37.17 -9.43 1.68
N HIS A 115 36.67 -10.07 0.62
CA HIS A 115 37.46 -11.04 -0.14
C HIS A 115 38.59 -10.35 -0.91
N LEU A 116 38.34 -9.16 -1.46
CA LEU A 116 39.37 -8.34 -2.10
C LEU A 116 40.42 -7.84 -1.08
N LEU A 117 39.99 -7.52 0.14
CA LEU A 117 40.88 -7.09 1.22
C LEU A 117 41.90 -8.18 1.61
N ILE A 118 41.45 -9.44 1.73
CA ILE A 118 42.31 -10.56 2.15
C ILE A 118 43.06 -11.21 0.99
N ALA A 119 42.65 -10.95 -0.25
CA ALA A 119 43.32 -11.48 -1.43
C ALA A 119 44.72 -10.86 -1.59
N PRO A 120 45.74 -11.67 -1.96
CA PRO A 120 47.08 -11.15 -2.21
C PRO A 120 47.15 -10.13 -3.35
N GLN A 121 46.32 -10.31 -4.37
CA GLN A 121 46.15 -9.36 -5.47
C GLN A 121 44.72 -9.41 -6.01
N ILE A 122 44.25 -8.30 -6.55
CA ILE A 122 42.97 -8.23 -7.25
C ILE A 122 43.17 -8.66 -8.70
N THR A 123 42.66 -9.85 -9.04
CA THR A 123 42.71 -10.38 -10.41
C THR A 123 41.35 -10.29 -11.09
N PRO A 124 41.30 -10.25 -12.44
CA PRO A 124 40.03 -10.35 -13.17
C PRO A 124 39.22 -11.61 -12.80
N GLN A 125 39.90 -12.72 -12.50
CA GLN A 125 39.28 -13.97 -12.06
C GLN A 125 38.60 -13.81 -10.69
N LEU A 126 39.22 -13.09 -9.75
CA LEU A 126 38.61 -12.79 -8.46
C LEU A 126 37.37 -11.90 -8.63
N LEU A 127 37.46 -10.85 -9.45
CA LEU A 127 36.30 -9.98 -9.71
C LEU A 127 35.14 -10.75 -10.36
N PHE A 128 35.45 -11.68 -11.27
CA PHE A 128 34.46 -12.56 -11.88
C PHE A 128 33.88 -13.55 -10.87
N ASN A 129 34.69 -14.07 -9.94
CA ASN A 129 34.23 -14.89 -8.82
C ASN A 129 33.19 -14.13 -7.98
N GLU A 130 33.51 -12.90 -7.53
CA GLU A 130 32.59 -12.08 -6.73
C GLU A 130 31.29 -11.75 -7.48
N PHE A 131 31.39 -11.51 -8.79
CA PHE A 131 30.23 -11.32 -9.64
C PHE A 131 29.33 -12.56 -9.64
N LEU A 132 29.90 -13.75 -9.82
CA LEU A 132 29.14 -15.01 -9.84
C LEU A 132 28.51 -15.32 -8.48
N LEU A 133 29.23 -15.12 -7.37
CA LEU A 133 28.66 -15.29 -6.02
C LEU A 133 27.41 -14.42 -5.83
N ASN A 134 27.52 -13.13 -6.17
CA ASN A 134 26.43 -12.18 -6.05
C ASN A 134 25.28 -12.53 -7.00
N PHE A 135 25.59 -12.88 -8.25
CA PHE A 135 24.60 -13.23 -9.26
C PHE A 135 23.79 -14.48 -8.90
N ILE A 136 24.45 -15.54 -8.44
CA ILE A 136 23.80 -16.79 -7.98
C ILE A 136 22.87 -16.48 -6.80
N ALA A 137 23.36 -15.73 -5.81
CA ALA A 137 22.60 -15.38 -4.61
C ALA A 137 21.34 -14.56 -4.93
N ILE A 138 21.47 -13.50 -5.75
CA ILE A 138 20.34 -12.66 -6.17
C ILE A 138 19.34 -13.48 -6.98
N SER A 139 19.82 -14.33 -7.89
CA SER A 139 18.97 -15.15 -8.76
C SER A 139 18.13 -16.13 -7.94
N LEU A 140 18.73 -16.83 -6.99
CA LEU A 140 18.00 -17.77 -6.12
C LEU A 140 17.03 -17.06 -5.18
N ALA A 141 17.43 -15.90 -4.63
CA ALA A 141 16.54 -15.07 -3.84
C ALA A 141 15.31 -14.63 -4.65
N PHE A 142 15.48 -14.30 -5.93
CA PHE A 142 14.37 -14.01 -6.83
C PHE A 142 13.50 -15.25 -7.09
N ILE A 143 14.10 -16.40 -7.43
CA ILE A 143 13.39 -17.65 -7.74
C ILE A 143 12.48 -18.08 -6.58
N VAL A 144 13.00 -18.10 -5.34
CA VAL A 144 12.18 -18.49 -4.17
C VAL A 144 11.06 -17.50 -3.89
N ASN A 145 11.20 -16.24 -4.34
CA ASN A 145 10.20 -15.20 -4.20
C ASN A 145 9.19 -15.12 -5.34
N ILE A 146 9.34 -15.89 -6.43
CA ILE A 146 8.33 -15.95 -7.50
C ILE A 146 6.99 -16.48 -6.99
N LYS A 147 6.98 -17.38 -6.00
CA LYS A 147 5.74 -17.92 -5.40
C LYS A 147 5.28 -17.05 -4.23
N MET A 148 4.65 -15.91 -4.52
CA MET A 148 3.97 -15.06 -3.52
C MET A 148 2.46 -15.29 -3.48
N PRO A 149 1.81 -15.10 -2.30
CA PRO A 149 0.38 -15.33 -2.14
C PRO A 149 -0.46 -14.40 -3.03
N ASN A 150 -1.61 -14.93 -3.46
CA ASN A 150 -2.62 -14.22 -4.21
C ASN A 150 -3.82 -13.92 -3.31
N PHE A 151 -3.97 -12.66 -2.92
CA PHE A 151 -5.07 -12.15 -2.10
C PHE A 151 -6.32 -11.73 -2.89
N GLN A 152 -6.42 -11.99 -4.20
CA GLN A 152 -7.55 -11.48 -5.02
C GLN A 152 -8.93 -11.87 -4.46
N ALA A 153 -9.11 -13.13 -4.05
CA ALA A 153 -10.39 -13.60 -3.51
C ALA A 153 -10.74 -12.89 -2.19
N GLU A 154 -9.76 -12.72 -1.30
CA GLU A 154 -9.95 -12.00 -0.04
C GLU A 154 -10.27 -10.52 -0.29
N LEU A 155 -9.56 -9.88 -1.20
CA LEU A 155 -9.80 -8.48 -1.57
C LEU A 155 -11.21 -8.31 -2.15
N SER A 156 -11.66 -9.20 -3.02
CA SER A 156 -13.02 -9.13 -3.57
C SER A 156 -14.11 -9.31 -2.50
N GLU A 157 -13.88 -10.13 -1.48
CA GLU A 157 -14.79 -10.22 -0.33
C GLU A 157 -14.76 -8.96 0.56
N ARG A 158 -13.58 -8.36 0.75
CA ARG A 158 -13.43 -7.06 1.45
C ARG A 158 -14.13 -5.94 0.70
N GLU A 159 -14.02 -5.90 -0.63
CA GLU A 159 -14.69 -4.93 -1.48
C GLU A 159 -16.20 -4.98 -1.25
N LYS A 160 -16.81 -6.17 -1.34
CA LYS A 160 -18.25 -6.38 -1.07
C LYS A 160 -18.65 -5.95 0.33
N ARG A 161 -17.82 -6.22 1.34
CA ARG A 161 -18.10 -5.82 2.72
C ARG A 161 -18.09 -4.30 2.89
N VAL A 162 -17.14 -3.60 2.27
CA VAL A 162 -17.12 -2.13 2.26
C VAL A 162 -18.41 -1.57 1.65
N GLU A 163 -18.90 -2.15 0.54
CA GLU A 163 -20.17 -1.70 -0.05
C GLU A 163 -21.36 -1.91 0.87
N HIS A 164 -21.42 -3.07 1.50
CA HIS A 164 -22.45 -3.35 2.48
C HIS A 164 -22.44 -2.33 3.63
N HIS A 165 -21.26 -1.96 4.13
CA HIS A 165 -21.13 -0.96 5.18
C HIS A 165 -21.54 0.44 4.71
N PHE A 166 -21.16 0.89 3.52
CA PHE A 166 -21.67 2.16 2.97
C PHE A 166 -23.19 2.15 2.83
N ARG A 167 -23.79 1.06 2.32
CA ARG A 167 -25.25 0.93 2.24
C ARG A 167 -25.91 1.03 3.63
N ASP A 168 -25.32 0.40 4.65
CA ASP A 168 -25.80 0.49 6.03
C ASP A 168 -25.67 1.91 6.58
N LEU A 169 -24.56 2.60 6.34
CA LEU A 169 -24.38 4.00 6.74
C LEU A 169 -25.44 4.91 6.10
N PHE A 170 -25.72 4.77 4.80
CA PHE A 170 -26.80 5.53 4.15
C PHE A 170 -28.18 5.21 4.71
N LYS A 171 -28.46 3.93 5.01
CA LYS A 171 -29.71 3.53 5.65
C LYS A 171 -29.84 4.15 7.04
N ARG A 172 -28.75 4.22 7.81
CA ARG A 172 -28.72 4.89 9.12
C ARG A 172 -28.90 6.39 9.00
N LEU A 173 -28.23 7.06 8.05
CA LEU A 173 -28.46 8.47 7.77
C LEU A 173 -29.93 8.75 7.45
N SER A 174 -30.56 7.91 6.61
CA SER A 174 -32.00 8.02 6.33
C SER A 174 -32.85 7.94 7.60
N PHE A 175 -32.51 7.02 8.51
CA PHE A 175 -33.18 6.88 9.80
C PHE A 175 -32.94 8.08 10.73
N ILE A 176 -31.69 8.58 10.81
CA ILE A 176 -31.32 9.76 11.59
C ILE A 176 -32.08 10.99 11.10
N MET A 177 -32.18 11.19 9.77
CA MET A 177 -32.98 12.29 9.22
C MET A 177 -34.48 12.16 9.57
N ALA A 178 -35.02 10.93 9.58
CA ALA A 178 -36.44 10.69 9.82
C ALA A 178 -36.85 10.69 11.31
N LYS A 179 -35.96 10.24 12.21
CA LYS A 179 -36.26 10.01 13.64
C LYS A 179 -35.41 10.86 14.59
N GLN A 180 -34.31 11.42 14.11
CA GLN A 180 -33.42 12.31 14.85
C GLN A 180 -32.82 11.66 16.12
N THR A 181 -32.49 10.38 16.02
CA THR A 181 -31.86 9.59 17.08
C THR A 181 -30.63 8.84 16.56
N GLU A 182 -29.82 8.26 17.46
CA GLU A 182 -28.67 7.38 17.17
C GLU A 182 -27.39 8.04 16.56
N GLN A 183 -27.22 9.36 16.66
CA GLN A 183 -26.06 10.08 16.10
C GLN A 183 -24.71 9.55 16.64
N VAL A 184 -24.61 9.25 17.93
CA VAL A 184 -23.36 8.75 18.56
C VAL A 184 -22.99 7.35 18.04
N HIS A 185 -23.97 6.46 17.87
CA HIS A 185 -23.72 5.12 17.31
C HIS A 185 -23.31 5.17 15.85
N PHE A 186 -23.72 6.21 15.12
CA PHE A 186 -23.32 6.42 13.73
C PHE A 186 -21.82 6.69 13.59
N LEU A 187 -21.23 7.53 14.45
CA LEU A 187 -19.80 7.82 14.45
C LEU A 187 -18.96 6.53 14.58
N HIS A 188 -19.27 5.67 15.54
CA HIS A 188 -18.56 4.40 15.71
C HIS A 188 -18.63 3.49 14.47
N LYS A 189 -19.74 3.52 13.72
CA LYS A 189 -19.87 2.75 12.48
C LYS A 189 -19.01 3.31 11.35
N VAL A 190 -18.78 4.62 11.33
CA VAL A 190 -17.85 5.27 10.39
C VAL A 190 -16.41 4.89 10.75
N GLU A 191 -16.03 5.00 12.02
CA GLU A 191 -14.69 4.60 12.51
C GLU A 191 -14.38 3.12 12.25
N ASP A 192 -15.34 2.23 12.50
CA ASP A 192 -15.24 0.80 12.17
C ASP A 192 -14.92 0.59 10.68
N LEU A 193 -15.58 1.34 9.80
CA LEU A 193 -15.41 1.24 8.35
C LEU A 193 -14.07 1.81 7.90
N GLU A 194 -13.62 2.93 8.47
CA GLU A 194 -12.32 3.52 8.18
C GLU A 194 -11.17 2.57 8.50
N LEU A 195 -11.19 1.96 9.69
CA LEU A 195 -10.21 0.96 10.09
C LEU A 195 -10.21 -0.23 9.12
N TYR A 196 -11.40 -0.72 8.74
CA TYR A 196 -11.53 -1.82 7.80
C TYR A 196 -10.98 -1.48 6.39
N ILE A 197 -11.21 -0.26 5.91
CA ILE A 197 -10.68 0.23 4.63
C ILE A 197 -9.16 0.38 4.71
N SER A 198 -8.63 0.93 5.80
CA SER A 198 -7.18 1.08 6.03
C SER A 198 -6.46 -0.27 6.01
N ASP A 199 -6.99 -1.26 6.73
CA ASP A 199 -6.47 -2.63 6.71
C ASP A 199 -6.54 -3.25 5.31
N SER A 200 -7.60 -2.96 4.57
CA SER A 200 -7.79 -3.45 3.20
C SER A 200 -6.83 -2.80 2.21
N LEU A 201 -6.48 -1.53 2.40
CA LEU A 201 -5.45 -0.84 1.62
C LEU A 201 -4.07 -1.47 1.80
N VAL A 202 -3.70 -1.82 3.03
CA VAL A 202 -2.42 -2.51 3.31
C VAL A 202 -2.36 -3.86 2.59
N LEU A 203 -3.44 -4.63 2.63
CA LEU A 203 -3.52 -5.91 1.93
C LEU A 203 -3.49 -5.73 0.40
N ALA A 204 -4.25 -4.77 -0.13
CA ALA A 204 -4.30 -4.46 -1.55
C ALA A 204 -2.92 -4.00 -2.08
N ARG A 205 -2.20 -3.19 -1.29
CA ARG A 205 -0.83 -2.78 -1.60
C ARG A 205 0.10 -3.98 -1.68
N THR A 206 0.01 -4.88 -0.70
CA THR A 206 0.83 -6.10 -0.67
C THR A 206 0.52 -7.02 -1.85
N HIS A 207 -0.75 -7.16 -2.22
CA HIS A 207 -1.18 -7.90 -3.41
C HIS A 207 -0.62 -7.31 -4.70
N MET A 208 -0.74 -5.99 -4.86
CA MET A 208 -0.21 -5.26 -6.00
C MET A 208 1.30 -5.46 -6.13
N ASP A 209 2.06 -5.37 -5.03
CA ASP A 209 3.51 -5.56 -5.03
C ASP A 209 3.95 -7.03 -5.26
N ASN A 210 3.02 -7.99 -5.14
CA ASN A 210 3.24 -9.41 -5.44
C ASN A 210 2.88 -9.80 -6.87
N ARG A 211 2.34 -8.89 -7.67
CA ARG A 211 1.94 -9.12 -9.05
C ARG A 211 2.81 -8.29 -10.01
N PHE A 212 3.13 -8.89 -11.15
CA PHE A 212 3.67 -8.19 -12.31
C PHE A 212 2.61 -8.30 -13.41
N GLY A 213 2.21 -7.18 -14.01
CA GLY A 213 1.19 -7.12 -15.06
C GLY A 213 0.03 -6.16 -14.75
N ASP A 214 -0.81 -5.95 -15.76
CA ASP A 214 -1.92 -5.01 -15.71
C ASP A 214 -3.04 -5.45 -14.75
N GLY A 215 -3.73 -4.47 -14.17
CA GLY A 215 -4.82 -4.70 -13.22
C GLY A 215 -4.38 -5.04 -11.79
N ALA A 216 -3.07 -5.17 -11.52
CA ALA A 216 -2.55 -5.43 -10.17
C ALA A 216 -2.94 -4.35 -9.13
N GLY A 217 -3.23 -3.14 -9.57
CA GLY A 217 -3.64 -2.01 -8.72
C GLY A 217 -5.15 -1.84 -8.54
N ALA A 218 -5.99 -2.62 -9.23
CA ALA A 218 -7.44 -2.34 -9.29
C ALA A 218 -8.12 -2.31 -7.91
N SER A 219 -7.84 -3.30 -7.05
CA SER A 219 -8.37 -3.31 -5.68
C SER A 219 -7.78 -2.19 -4.83
N TYR A 220 -6.51 -1.82 -5.03
CA TYR A 220 -5.89 -0.70 -4.31
C TYR A 220 -6.59 0.62 -4.64
N ASP A 221 -6.79 0.90 -5.92
CA ASP A 221 -7.49 2.11 -6.38
C ASP A 221 -8.93 2.17 -5.88
N TYR A 222 -9.62 1.03 -5.88
CA TYR A 222 -10.95 0.93 -5.30
C TYR A 222 -10.95 1.31 -3.81
N PHE A 223 -10.08 0.71 -3.00
CA PHE A 223 -10.03 1.04 -1.57
C PHE A 223 -9.55 2.47 -1.30
N ALA A 224 -8.68 3.03 -2.14
CA ALA A 224 -8.23 4.42 -2.02
C ALA A 224 -9.39 5.40 -2.28
N MET A 225 -10.21 5.12 -3.28
CA MET A 225 -11.44 5.85 -3.54
C MET A 225 -12.43 5.72 -2.35
N ARG A 226 -12.61 4.50 -1.80
CA ARG A 226 -13.46 4.27 -0.62
C ARG A 226 -12.93 4.98 0.64
N ALA A 227 -11.62 5.09 0.81
CA ALA A 227 -11.00 5.85 1.90
C ALA A 227 -11.39 7.33 1.82
N THR A 228 -11.32 7.93 0.63
CA THR A 228 -11.76 9.32 0.43
C THR A 228 -13.26 9.48 0.72
N GLN A 229 -14.07 8.50 0.34
CA GLN A 229 -15.51 8.50 0.59
C GLN A 229 -15.90 8.35 2.06
N VAL A 230 -15.13 7.63 2.88
CA VAL A 230 -15.45 7.48 4.30
C VAL A 230 -15.08 8.72 5.13
N GLU A 231 -14.05 9.49 4.72
CA GLU A 231 -13.75 10.80 5.32
C GLU A 231 -14.94 11.76 5.21
N ILE A 232 -15.68 11.72 4.08
CA ILE A 232 -16.92 12.50 3.94
C ILE A 232 -17.96 12.09 5.00
N PHE A 233 -18.05 10.81 5.33
CA PHE A 233 -18.95 10.34 6.38
C PHE A 233 -18.51 10.83 7.77
N ARG A 234 -17.20 10.93 8.02
CA ARG A 234 -16.65 11.54 9.23
C ARG A 234 -17.06 13.01 9.33
N GLU A 235 -16.90 13.80 8.26
CA GLU A 235 -17.38 15.19 8.22
C GLU A 235 -18.89 15.30 8.46
N ILE A 236 -19.70 14.41 7.86
CA ILE A 236 -21.14 14.36 8.11
C ILE A 236 -21.44 14.13 9.59
N THR A 237 -20.68 13.27 10.28
CA THR A 237 -20.92 13.00 11.71
C THR A 237 -20.77 14.25 12.58
N GLU A 238 -19.80 15.12 12.26
CA GLU A 238 -19.57 16.37 12.99
C GLU A 238 -20.74 17.34 12.81
N ILE A 239 -21.30 17.41 11.61
CA ILE A 239 -22.45 18.26 11.30
C ILE A 239 -23.72 17.71 11.97
N LEU A 240 -23.92 16.39 11.96
CA LEU A 240 -25.11 15.74 12.54
C LEU A 240 -25.31 16.05 14.02
N LEU A 241 -24.21 16.17 14.78
CA LEU A 241 -24.25 16.50 16.21
C LEU A 241 -24.71 17.93 16.50
N GLN A 242 -24.72 18.80 15.49
CA GLN A 242 -25.06 20.22 15.62
C GLN A 242 -26.49 20.54 15.13
N ILE A 243 -27.24 19.57 14.62
CA ILE A 243 -28.59 19.81 14.09
C ILE A 243 -29.60 19.76 15.23
N GLU A 244 -30.23 20.90 15.55
CA GLU A 244 -31.34 20.99 16.49
C GLU A 244 -32.71 20.90 15.79
N VAL A 245 -33.69 20.36 16.50
CA VAL A 245 -34.80 19.53 16.00
C VAL A 245 -35.98 20.31 15.38
N THR A 246 -36.12 21.61 15.59
CA THR A 246 -37.49 22.11 15.78
C THR A 246 -38.24 22.63 14.54
N VAL A 247 -37.66 22.78 13.34
CA VAL A 247 -38.34 23.55 12.25
C VAL A 247 -38.23 23.00 10.80
N GLN A 248 -37.73 21.78 10.53
CA GLN A 248 -37.29 21.42 9.15
C GLN A 248 -37.77 20.07 8.59
N LYS A 249 -39.05 19.74 8.81
CA LYS A 249 -39.60 18.43 8.42
C LYS A 249 -39.49 18.13 6.92
N GLU A 250 -39.67 19.12 6.05
CA GLU A 250 -39.61 18.94 4.59
C GLU A 250 -38.18 18.61 4.12
N GLN A 251 -37.21 19.41 4.54
CA GLN A 251 -35.78 19.24 4.24
C GLN A 251 -35.23 17.90 4.75
N LEU A 252 -35.61 17.52 5.98
CA LEU A 252 -35.26 16.24 6.58
C LEU A 252 -35.89 15.07 5.82
N THR A 253 -37.15 15.22 5.39
CA THR A 253 -37.84 14.16 4.61
C THR A 253 -37.18 13.95 3.26
N ALA A 254 -36.83 15.03 2.55
CA ALA A 254 -36.12 14.95 1.28
C ALA A 254 -34.77 14.24 1.41
N LEU A 255 -33.95 14.63 2.40
CA LEU A 255 -32.67 13.95 2.67
C LEU A 255 -32.85 12.50 3.10
N ALA A 256 -33.86 12.19 3.92
CA ALA A 256 -34.15 10.82 4.31
C ALA A 256 -34.46 9.94 3.10
N GLN A 257 -35.22 10.45 2.12
CA GLN A 257 -35.55 9.75 0.89
C GLN A 257 -34.32 9.58 0.00
N LEU A 258 -33.52 10.64 -0.18
CA LEU A 258 -32.26 10.59 -0.93
C LEU A 258 -31.31 9.54 -0.36
N PHE A 259 -31.04 9.55 0.95
CA PHE A 259 -30.13 8.59 1.58
C PHE A 259 -30.64 7.16 1.48
N LYS A 260 -31.96 6.95 1.58
CA LYS A 260 -32.57 5.64 1.35
C LYS A 260 -32.38 5.16 -0.09
N ALA A 261 -32.54 6.05 -1.06
CA ALA A 261 -32.35 5.74 -2.48
C ALA A 261 -30.89 5.40 -2.80
N ILE A 262 -29.93 6.20 -2.30
CA ILE A 262 -28.50 5.93 -2.42
C ILE A 262 -28.18 4.58 -1.79
N GLY A 263 -28.57 4.34 -0.53
CA GLY A 263 -28.29 3.08 0.16
C GLY A 263 -28.85 1.83 -0.54
N LYS A 264 -29.95 1.95 -1.30
CA LYS A 264 -30.51 0.85 -2.09
C LYS A 264 -29.75 0.58 -3.39
N ASN A 265 -29.29 1.64 -4.05
CA ASN A 265 -28.76 1.58 -5.42
C ASN A 265 -27.22 1.61 -5.48
N TYR A 266 -26.55 1.90 -4.38
CA TYR A 266 -25.10 2.03 -4.32
C TYR A 266 -24.39 0.68 -4.48
N ALA A 267 -23.58 0.52 -5.51
CA ALA A 267 -22.86 -0.72 -5.81
C ALA A 267 -21.53 -0.43 -6.52
N LYS A 268 -20.66 -1.45 -6.64
CA LYS A 268 -19.38 -1.33 -7.34
C LYS A 268 -19.57 -0.94 -8.79
N GLU A 269 -20.57 -1.53 -9.43
CA GLU A 269 -20.86 -1.40 -10.84
C GLU A 269 -21.72 -0.17 -11.16
N ASN A 270 -22.25 0.52 -10.14
CA ASN A 270 -23.02 1.75 -10.33
C ASN A 270 -22.07 2.89 -10.75
N ASP A 271 -22.40 3.56 -11.86
CA ASP A 271 -21.61 4.66 -12.43
C ASP A 271 -21.83 6.01 -11.73
N GLY A 272 -22.80 6.10 -10.83
CA GLY A 272 -23.15 7.29 -10.06
C GLY A 272 -24.02 8.30 -10.80
N GLN A 273 -24.39 8.10 -12.07
CA GLN A 273 -25.13 9.10 -12.86
C GLN A 273 -26.53 9.33 -12.29
N ALA A 274 -27.30 8.25 -12.13
CA ALA A 274 -28.66 8.33 -11.57
C ALA A 274 -28.67 8.84 -10.12
N LEU A 275 -27.63 8.52 -9.34
CA LEU A 275 -27.49 9.04 -7.97
C LEU A 275 -27.19 10.54 -7.97
N MET A 276 -26.34 11.00 -8.89
CA MET A 276 -26.04 12.43 -9.01
C MET A 276 -27.27 13.22 -9.41
N GLN A 277 -28.07 12.71 -10.35
CA GLN A 277 -29.33 13.35 -10.74
C GLN A 277 -30.27 13.51 -9.52
N GLN A 278 -30.41 12.48 -8.67
CA GLN A 278 -31.24 12.58 -7.46
C GLN A 278 -30.70 13.60 -6.45
N VAL A 279 -29.37 13.73 -6.35
CA VAL A 279 -28.73 14.76 -5.51
C VAL A 279 -29.03 16.15 -6.05
N GLU A 280 -28.94 16.36 -7.37
CA GLU A 280 -29.25 17.62 -8.05
C GLU A 280 -30.73 18.00 -7.89
N GLU A 281 -31.65 17.06 -8.08
CA GLU A 281 -33.10 17.27 -7.85
C GLU A 281 -33.39 17.68 -6.39
N THR A 282 -32.68 17.08 -5.43
CA THR A 282 -32.80 17.45 -4.01
C THR A 282 -32.23 18.85 -3.75
N LEU A 283 -31.11 19.21 -4.38
CA LEU A 283 -30.52 20.55 -4.29
C LEU A 283 -31.46 21.62 -4.85
N ASP A 284 -32.11 21.35 -5.98
CA ASP A 284 -33.05 22.29 -6.59
C ASP A 284 -34.31 22.47 -5.74
N THR A 285 -34.78 21.39 -5.10
CA THR A 285 -35.87 21.46 -4.12
C THR A 285 -35.50 22.37 -2.93
N TYR A 286 -34.25 22.26 -2.44
CA TYR A 286 -33.75 23.16 -1.39
C TYR A 286 -33.70 24.62 -1.85
N ARG A 287 -33.23 24.88 -3.07
CA ARG A 287 -33.12 26.23 -3.65
C ARG A 287 -34.47 26.89 -3.89
N ALA A 288 -35.50 26.10 -4.19
CA ALA A 288 -36.85 26.59 -4.43
C ALA A 288 -37.67 26.80 -3.14
N SER A 289 -37.17 26.34 -1.99
CA SER A 289 -37.88 26.48 -0.70
C SER A 289 -37.95 27.93 -0.22
N ASP A 290 -39.00 28.26 0.54
CA ASP A 290 -39.15 29.59 1.16
C ASP A 290 -37.92 29.98 1.97
N LEU A 291 -37.58 31.27 2.01
CA LEU A 291 -36.48 31.76 2.83
C LEU A 291 -36.70 31.42 4.32
N PRO A 292 -35.63 31.11 5.08
CA PRO A 292 -35.74 30.87 6.51
C PRO A 292 -36.27 32.11 7.22
N LYS A 293 -37.25 31.90 8.11
CA LYS A 293 -37.93 32.98 8.85
C LYS A 293 -37.21 33.33 10.15
N THR A 294 -36.41 32.40 10.68
CA THR A 294 -35.61 32.61 11.90
C THR A 294 -34.15 32.24 11.69
N ARG A 295 -33.28 32.70 12.61
CA ARG A 295 -31.86 32.37 12.59
C ARG A 295 -31.63 30.88 12.82
N GLU A 296 -32.37 30.27 13.75
CA GLU A 296 -32.31 28.85 14.06
C GLU A 296 -32.69 28.02 12.83
N GLU A 297 -33.72 28.47 12.10
CA GLU A 297 -34.10 27.85 10.83
C GLU A 297 -33.00 27.98 9.78
N PHE A 298 -32.40 29.17 9.65
CA PHE A 298 -31.27 29.38 8.74
C PHE A 298 -30.08 28.46 9.08
N GLU A 299 -29.66 28.40 10.34
CA GLU A 299 -28.50 27.62 10.77
C GLU A 299 -28.69 26.12 10.53
N ALA A 300 -29.85 25.56 10.91
CA ALA A 300 -30.09 24.14 10.67
C ALA A 300 -30.28 23.84 9.16
N ARG A 301 -30.85 24.75 8.36
CA ARG A 301 -30.93 24.56 6.89
C ARG A 301 -29.56 24.59 6.25
N ALA A 302 -28.67 25.47 6.71
CA ALA A 302 -27.29 25.55 6.24
C ALA A 302 -26.52 24.25 6.54
N ARG A 303 -26.70 23.67 7.74
CA ARG A 303 -26.11 22.36 8.10
C ARG A 303 -26.63 21.23 7.22
N LEU A 304 -27.95 21.16 6.99
CA LEU A 304 -28.52 20.15 6.09
C LEU A 304 -28.05 20.32 4.64
N PHE A 305 -27.93 21.56 4.16
CA PHE A 305 -27.38 21.85 2.85
C PHE A 305 -25.90 21.45 2.74
N GLN A 306 -25.10 21.68 3.79
CA GLN A 306 -23.71 21.21 3.85
C GLN A 306 -23.63 19.68 3.75
N ILE A 307 -24.48 18.94 4.46
CA ILE A 307 -24.56 17.47 4.32
C ILE A 307 -24.90 17.09 2.87
N LEU A 308 -25.84 17.79 2.23
CA LEU A 308 -26.21 17.52 0.84
C LEU A 308 -25.03 17.74 -0.13
N GLN A 309 -24.25 18.81 0.06
CA GLN A 309 -23.04 19.08 -0.72
C GLN A 309 -21.96 18.00 -0.50
N LEU A 310 -21.79 17.54 0.74
CA LEU A 310 -20.89 16.43 1.05
C LEU A 310 -21.32 15.14 0.34
N ILE A 311 -22.62 14.85 0.27
CA ILE A 311 -23.14 13.71 -0.48
C ILE A 311 -22.97 13.89 -2.01
N GLN A 312 -23.07 15.11 -2.53
CA GLN A 312 -22.71 15.40 -3.92
C GLN A 312 -21.25 15.04 -4.19
N THR A 313 -20.32 15.51 -3.35
CA THR A 313 -18.89 15.17 -3.44
C THR A 313 -18.66 13.67 -3.36
N PHE A 314 -19.37 12.96 -2.47
CA PHE A 314 -19.28 11.51 -2.33
C PHE A 314 -19.64 10.77 -3.63
N VAL A 315 -20.73 11.18 -4.31
CA VAL A 315 -21.13 10.57 -5.58
C VAL A 315 -20.15 10.97 -6.69
N GLN A 316 -19.65 12.21 -6.68
CA GLN A 316 -18.68 12.68 -7.68
C GLN A 316 -17.38 11.87 -7.65
N ILE A 317 -16.83 11.60 -6.46
CA ILE A 317 -15.65 10.74 -6.28
C ILE A 317 -15.84 9.36 -6.96
N LYS A 318 -17.04 8.79 -6.85
CA LYS A 318 -17.35 7.51 -7.50
C LYS A 318 -17.34 7.65 -9.03
N ARG A 319 -17.92 8.72 -9.57
CA ARG A 319 -17.95 8.98 -11.02
C ARG A 319 -16.55 9.16 -11.59
N ASP A 320 -15.71 9.95 -10.93
CA ASP A 320 -14.33 10.21 -11.36
C ASP A 320 -13.52 8.91 -11.38
N TYR A 321 -13.68 8.07 -10.35
CA TYR A 321 -13.07 6.75 -10.30
C TYR A 321 -13.50 5.85 -11.48
N MET A 322 -14.80 5.86 -11.84
CA MET A 322 -15.30 5.05 -12.95
C MET A 322 -14.74 5.51 -14.29
N HIS A 323 -14.67 6.83 -14.51
CA HIS A 323 -14.07 7.42 -15.71
C HIS A 323 -12.60 7.03 -15.86
N LEU A 324 -11.80 7.22 -14.80
CA LEU A 324 -10.38 6.85 -14.78
C LEU A 324 -10.15 5.34 -14.94
N SER A 325 -11.09 4.52 -14.48
CA SER A 325 -11.02 3.06 -14.63
C SER A 325 -11.30 2.63 -16.08
N GLN A 326 -12.24 3.29 -16.76
CA GLN A 326 -12.56 3.04 -18.17
C GLN A 326 -11.41 3.47 -19.10
N GLU A 327 -10.82 4.64 -18.88
CA GLU A 327 -9.65 5.10 -19.65
C GLU A 327 -8.47 4.13 -19.55
N ARG A 328 -8.25 3.55 -18.37
CA ARG A 328 -7.17 2.58 -18.15
C ARG A 328 -7.41 1.22 -18.80
N GLN A 329 -8.66 0.87 -19.09
CA GLN A 329 -8.99 -0.36 -19.83
C GLN A 329 -8.86 -0.20 -21.35
N GLN A 330 -8.77 1.04 -21.85
CA GLN A 330 -8.66 1.35 -23.29
C GLN A 330 -7.21 1.55 -23.77
N LYS A 331 -6.23 1.61 -22.85
CA LYS A 331 -4.80 1.77 -23.14
C LYS A 331 -4.07 0.43 -23.06
#